data_AF-D5MT90-F1
#
_entry.id   AF-D5MT90-F1
#
_cell.length_a   1.000
_cell.length_b   1.000
_cell.length_c   1.000
_cell.angle_alpha   90.00
_cell.angle_beta   90.00
_cell.angle_gamma   90.00
#
_symmetry.space_group_name_H-M   'P 1'
#
loop_
_entity.id
_entity.type
_entity.pdbx_description
1 polymer ?
#
loop_
_entity_poly.entity_id
_entity_poly.type
_entity_poly.pdbx_seq_one_letter_code
_entity_poly.pdbx_strand_id
1 'polypeptide(L)'
;MLEKMGKTKEIIRRLEFLVASAKGRNVEQGVHAFSNYIQKLHEDKGDDHLFERLYHELAGMNRFADFTTDEQKLVDEIFEIIEQSKEA
;
A
#
# COMPACT_ATOMS: atom_id res chain seq x y z
N MET A 1 17.58 0.71 9.88
CA MET A 1 16.58 1.70 10.38
C MET A 1 16.29 2.82 9.37
N LEU A 2 17.30 3.50 8.80
CA LEU A 2 17.09 4.58 7.81
C LEU A 2 16.44 4.10 6.50
N GLU A 3 16.78 2.91 6.01
CA GLU A 3 16.20 2.35 4.78
C GLU A 3 14.71 2.01 4.92
N LYS A 4 14.28 1.47 6.07
CA LYS A 4 12.88 1.17 6.38
C LYS A 4 12.02 2.45 6.36
N MET A 5 12.56 3.57 6.84
CA MET A 5 11.86 4.87 6.80
C MET A 5 11.71 5.43 5.38
N GLY A 6 12.67 5.19 4.49
CA GLY A 6 12.57 5.57 3.07
C GLY A 6 11.46 4.79 2.36
N LYS A 7 11.47 3.47 2.51
CA LYS A 7 10.48 2.56 1.91
C LYS A 7 9.06 2.83 2.42
N THR A 8 8.92 3.13 3.71
CA THR A 8 7.61 3.51 4.30
C THR A 8 7.02 4.75 3.63
N LYS A 9 7.83 5.80 3.41
CA LYS A 9 7.37 7.03 2.73
C LYS A 9 6.95 6.76 1.28
N GLU A 10 7.68 5.89 0.60
CA GLU A 10 7.38 5.50 -0.77
C GLU A 10 6.07 4.71 -0.89
N ILE A 11 5.81 3.79 0.04
CA ILE A 11 4.54 3.06 0.11
C ILE A 11 3.39 4.03 0.41
N ILE A 12 3.54 4.91 1.40
CA ILE A 12 2.51 5.92 1.74
C ILE A 12 2.14 6.75 0.51
N ARG A 13 3.15 7.28 -0.21
CA ARG A 13 2.90 8.10 -1.41
C ARG A 13 2.07 7.35 -2.45
N ARG A 14 2.35 6.07 -2.70
CA ARG A 14 1.62 5.25 -3.67
C ARG A 14 0.20 4.95 -3.19
N LEU A 15 0.03 4.66 -1.90
CA LEU A 15 -1.30 4.50 -1.30
C LEU A 15 -2.13 5.79 -1.39
N GLU A 16 -1.54 6.98 -1.25
CA GLU A 16 -2.25 8.26 -1.42
C GLU A 16 -2.81 8.42 -2.84
N PHE A 17 -2.03 8.02 -3.87
CA PHE A 17 -2.53 7.98 -5.26
C PHE A 17 -3.68 6.99 -5.42
N LEU A 18 -3.57 5.78 -4.84
CA LEU A 18 -4.63 4.78 -4.87
C LEU A 18 -5.91 5.27 -4.16
N VAL A 19 -5.78 6.00 -3.05
CA VAL A 19 -6.91 6.67 -2.37
C VAL A 19 -7.57 7.70 -3.30
N ALA A 20 -6.79 8.57 -3.93
CA ALA A 20 -7.31 9.60 -4.83
C ALA A 20 -8.05 8.98 -6.03
N SER A 21 -7.48 7.92 -6.61
CA SER A 21 -8.09 7.18 -7.72
C SER A 21 -9.39 6.47 -7.30
N ALA A 22 -9.38 5.76 -6.16
CA ALA A 22 -10.57 5.11 -5.61
C ALA A 22 -11.68 6.12 -5.27
N LYS A 23 -11.34 7.31 -4.77
CA LYS A 23 -12.30 8.42 -4.58
C LYS A 23 -12.90 8.88 -5.90
N GLY A 24 -12.07 9.11 -6.92
CA GLY A 24 -12.54 9.51 -8.25
C GLY A 24 -13.46 8.48 -8.91
N ARG A 25 -13.31 7.21 -8.56
CA ARG A 25 -14.12 6.08 -9.07
C ARG A 25 -15.27 5.66 -8.15
N ASN A 26 -15.47 6.34 -7.01
CA ASN A 26 -16.47 5.97 -5.98
C ASN A 26 -16.32 4.54 -5.43
N VAL A 27 -15.09 4.05 -5.31
CA VAL A 27 -14.79 2.72 -4.74
C VAL A 27 -14.50 2.88 -3.24
N GLU A 28 -15.56 2.99 -2.42
CA GLU A 28 -15.44 3.28 -0.97
C GLU A 28 -14.55 2.29 -0.22
N GLN A 29 -14.62 1.00 -0.58
CA GLN A 29 -13.81 -0.04 0.05
C GLN A 29 -12.31 0.22 -0.15
N GLY A 30 -11.89 0.61 -1.36
CA GLY A 30 -10.51 0.96 -1.66
C GLY A 30 -10.07 2.20 -0.87
N VAL A 31 -10.90 3.24 -0.84
CA VAL A 31 -10.63 4.46 -0.05
C VAL A 31 -10.40 4.12 1.41
N HIS A 32 -11.28 3.33 2.02
CA HIS A 32 -11.18 2.96 3.42
C HIS A 32 -9.93 2.12 3.71
N ALA A 33 -9.68 1.09 2.89
CA ALA A 33 -8.55 0.19 3.10
C ALA A 33 -7.20 0.91 2.95
N PHE A 34 -7.00 1.65 1.86
CA PHE A 34 -5.74 2.36 1.62
C PHE A 34 -5.51 3.46 2.67
N SER A 35 -6.55 4.20 3.05
CA SER A 35 -6.43 5.25 4.09
C SER A 35 -6.09 4.68 5.46
N ASN A 36 -6.65 3.52 5.82
CA ASN A 36 -6.34 2.81 7.07
C ASN A 36 -4.85 2.40 7.12
N TYR A 37 -4.29 1.90 6.00
CA TYR A 37 -2.88 1.54 5.94
C TYR A 37 -1.94 2.75 5.96
N ILE A 38 -2.31 3.86 5.31
CA ILE A 38 -1.56 5.12 5.42
C ILE A 38 -1.45 5.55 6.89
N GLN A 39 -2.57 5.54 7.62
CA GLN A 39 -2.56 5.90 9.04
C GLN A 39 -1.65 4.97 9.86
N LYS A 40 -1.77 3.65 9.68
CA LYS A 40 -0.92 2.68 10.37
C LYS A 40 0.57 2.85 10.05
N LEU A 41 0.91 3.19 8.81
CA LEU A 41 2.29 3.43 8.38
C LEU A 41 2.87 4.74 8.95
N HIS A 42 2.04 5.76 9.14
CA HIS A 42 2.44 6.98 9.85
C HIS A 42 2.64 6.74 11.34
N GLU A 43 1.80 5.90 11.94
CA GLU A 43 1.86 5.51 13.36
C GLU A 43 2.85 4.38 13.63
N ASP A 44 3.61 3.92 12.62
CA ASP A 44 4.51 2.77 12.74
C ASP A 44 5.56 3.01 13.84
N LYS A 45 5.38 2.30 14.96
CA LYS A 45 6.30 2.28 16.12
C LYS A 45 7.28 1.11 16.06
N GLY A 46 7.46 0.49 14.89
CA GLY A 46 8.28 -0.72 14.73
C GLY A 46 7.43 -2.00 14.60
N ASP A 47 6.26 -1.92 13.99
CA ASP A 47 5.43 -3.08 13.68
C ASP A 47 6.00 -3.79 12.45
N ASP A 48 6.84 -4.81 12.70
CA ASP A 48 7.51 -5.58 11.64
C ASP A 48 6.53 -6.36 10.74
N HIS A 49 5.27 -6.52 11.15
CA HIS A 49 4.25 -7.23 10.38
C HIS A 49 3.34 -6.29 9.58
N LEU A 50 3.55 -4.96 9.65
CA LEU A 50 2.70 -4.02 8.93
C LEU A 50 2.81 -4.17 7.41
N PHE A 51 4.03 -4.36 6.88
CA PHE A 51 4.26 -4.58 5.45
C PHE A 51 3.69 -5.93 4.99
N GLU A 52 3.82 -6.97 5.80
CA GLU A 52 3.25 -8.29 5.49
C GLU A 52 1.72 -8.24 5.43
N ARG A 53 1.07 -7.57 6.38
CA ARG A 53 -0.38 -7.37 6.35
C ARG A 53 -0.83 -6.55 5.15
N LEU A 54 -0.12 -5.47 4.82
CA LEU A 54 -0.39 -4.67 3.63
C LEU A 54 -0.28 -5.53 2.36
N TYR A 55 0.77 -6.35 2.26
CA TYR A 55 0.96 -7.27 1.14
C TYR A 55 -0.24 -8.22 0.99
N HIS A 56 -0.67 -8.87 2.08
CA HIS A 56 -1.80 -9.79 2.04
C HIS A 56 -3.12 -9.10 1.68
N GLU A 57 -3.36 -7.90 2.20
CA GLU A 57 -4.54 -7.11 1.85
C GLU A 57 -4.56 -6.78 0.36
N LEU A 58 -3.45 -6.22 -0.15
CA LEU A 58 -3.33 -5.85 -1.56
C LEU A 58 -3.40 -7.07 -2.47
N ALA A 59 -2.79 -8.19 -2.11
CA ALA A 59 -2.89 -9.44 -2.88
C ALA A 59 -4.32 -9.98 -2.90
N GLY A 60 -5.05 -9.86 -1.78
CA GLY A 60 -6.47 -10.17 -1.70
C GLY A 60 -7.31 -9.28 -2.61
N MET A 61 -7.05 -7.97 -2.60
CA MET A 61 -7.72 -7.01 -3.48
C MET A 61 -7.38 -7.27 -4.94
N ASN A 62 -6.13 -7.53 -5.29
CA ASN A 62 -5.67 -7.75 -6.66
C ASN A 62 -6.42 -8.89 -7.38
N ARG A 63 -6.96 -9.84 -6.61
CA ARG A 63 -7.75 -10.95 -7.16
C ARG A 63 -9.17 -10.56 -7.56
N PHE A 64 -9.75 -9.53 -6.96
CA PHE A 64 -11.18 -9.21 -7.08
C PHE A 64 -11.47 -7.74 -7.42
N ALA A 65 -10.50 -6.85 -7.23
CA ALA A 65 -10.62 -5.43 -7.50
C ALA A 65 -10.44 -5.17 -9.00
N ASP A 66 -11.28 -4.28 -9.53
CA ASP A 66 -11.20 -3.80 -10.90
C ASP A 66 -10.23 -2.61 -10.95
N PHE A 67 -8.91 -2.88 -10.83
CA PHE A 67 -7.91 -1.82 -10.92
C PHE A 67 -7.76 -1.29 -12.35
N THR A 68 -7.58 0.02 -12.49
CA THR A 68 -7.09 0.59 -13.74
C THR A 68 -5.63 0.18 -13.96
N THR A 69 -5.12 0.33 -15.18
CA THR A 69 -3.70 0.05 -15.49
C THR A 69 -2.74 0.82 -14.59
N ASP A 70 -3.04 2.09 -14.29
CA ASP A 70 -2.21 2.92 -13.43
C ASP A 70 -2.28 2.48 -11.96
N GLU A 71 -3.47 2.12 -11.47
CA GLU A 71 -3.63 1.58 -10.13
C GLU A 71 -2.90 0.23 -9.98
N GLN A 72 -3.01 -0.65 -10.98
CA GLN A 72 -2.33 -1.93 -10.99
C GLN A 72 -0.81 -1.75 -10.89
N LYS A 73 -0.26 -0.83 -11.69
CA LYS A 73 1.17 -0.51 -11.65
C LYS A 73 1.61 -0.04 -10.27
N LEU A 74 0.81 0.80 -9.61
CA LEU A 74 1.11 1.26 -8.25
C LEU A 74 1.07 0.13 -7.22
N VAL A 75 0.12 -0.81 -7.37
CA VAL A 75 0.03 -2.01 -6.52
C VAL A 75 1.27 -2.88 -6.70
N ASP A 76 1.70 -3.11 -7.94
CA ASP A 76 2.89 -3.90 -8.26
C ASP A 76 4.15 -3.24 -7.69
N GLU A 77 4.31 -1.92 -7.82
CA GLU A 77 5.43 -1.19 -7.22
C GLU A 77 5.43 -1.27 -5.68
N ILE A 78 4.26 -1.31 -5.03
CA ILE A 78 4.18 -1.52 -3.58
C ILE A 78 4.67 -2.94 -3.22
N PHE A 79 4.30 -3.96 -4.00
CA PHE A 79 4.81 -5.31 -3.79
C PHE A 79 6.33 -5.38 -3.89
N GLU A 80 6.91 -4.76 -4.92
CA GLU A 80 8.37 -4.72 -5.10
C GLU A 80 9.07 -4.07 -3.90
N ILE A 81 8.56 -2.94 -3.38
CA ILE A 81 9.15 -2.27 -2.22
C ILE A 81 9.08 -3.16 -0.97
N ILE A 82 7.96 -3.87 -0.77
CA ILE A 82 7.78 -4.78 0.35
C ILE A 82 8.72 -5.98 0.24
N GLU A 83 8.85 -6.59 -0.94
CA GLU A 83 9.71 -7.75 -1.18
C GLU A 83 11.18 -7.40 -0.98
N GLN A 84 11.64 -6.27 -1.52
CA GLN A 84 12.98 -5.73 -1.26
C GLN A 84 13.22 -5.40 0.21
N SER A 85 12.17 -5.23 1.02
CA SER A 85 12.30 -5.02 2.47
C SER A 85 12.47 -6.32 3.25
N LYS A 86 12.17 -7.48 2.65
CA LYS A 86 12.33 -8.80 3.27
C LYS A 86 13.72 -9.40 3.02
N GLU A 87 14.40 -8.99 1.95
CA GLU A 87 15.74 -9.47 1.57
C GLU A 87 16.90 -8.67 2.21
N ALA A 88 16.60 -7.62 2.98
CA ALA A 88 17.55 -6.73 3.64
C ALA A 88 17.60 -6.97 5.16
#